data_AF-A0A815HFS5-F1
#
_entry.id   AF-A0A815HFS5-F1
#
_cell.length_a   1.000
_cell.length_b   1.000
_cell.length_c   1.000
_cell.angle_alpha   90.00
_cell.angle_beta   90.00
_cell.angle_gamma   90.00
#
_symmetry.space_group_name_H-M   'P 1'
#
loop_
_entity.id
_entity.type
_entity.pdbx_description
1 polymer ?
#
loop_
_entity_poly.entity_id
_entity_poly.type
_entity_poly.pdbx_seq_one_letter_code
_entity_poly.pdbx_strand_id
1 'polypeptide(L)'
;MNTLHKDSLLNRFLEHNHGLSVLFCALLTLCWTLPPLFNIGNTYISEGLGFHCSLDWNNSAFHSRIFILSLLICNYFFILFFLIYTNLRIYFRIRTLLQNYKLFDCSSVPTSLYCSINNTTPACRLTDSFALRTHRLDTSFGQRLNRLQLLKVDQHYARITAIMVTQFIIAWSPYAFVSLLNINGRFEFIRQQQILSSVCALLAKLSIILNPLIFIYTSKMRSYPLKHV
;
A
#
# COMPACT_ATOMS: atom_id res chain seq x y z
N MET A 1 -1.12 21.20 -27.53
CA MET A 1 -2.56 20.97 -27.29
C MET A 1 -2.93 19.50 -27.08
N ASN A 2 -2.31 18.52 -27.78
CA ASN A 2 -2.70 17.10 -27.65
C ASN A 2 -2.25 16.39 -26.35
N THR A 3 -1.19 16.85 -25.68
CA THR A 3 -0.69 16.26 -24.43
C THR A 3 -1.57 16.60 -23.22
N LEU A 4 -1.88 17.89 -23.04
CA LEU A 4 -2.79 18.38 -21.99
C LEU A 4 -4.18 17.73 -22.02
N HIS A 5 -4.73 17.50 -23.22
CA HIS A 5 -6.02 16.82 -23.35
C HIS A 5 -5.94 15.33 -22.98
N LYS A 6 -4.85 14.65 -23.36
CA LYS A 6 -4.61 13.23 -23.04
C LYS A 6 -4.42 13.01 -21.54
N ASP A 7 -3.71 13.90 -20.87
CA ASP A 7 -3.52 13.86 -19.42
C ASP A 7 -4.84 14.09 -18.67
N SER A 8 -5.69 14.99 -19.17
CA SER A 8 -7.02 15.23 -18.58
C SER A 8 -7.99 14.04 -18.70
N LEU A 9 -7.96 13.32 -19.83
CA LEU A 9 -8.77 12.12 -20.04
C LEU A 9 -8.24 10.94 -19.22
N LEU A 10 -6.92 10.79 -19.13
CA LEU A 10 -6.29 9.75 -18.30
C LEU A 10 -6.64 9.94 -16.83
N ASN A 11 -6.60 11.18 -16.32
CA ASN A 11 -6.95 11.47 -14.94
C ASN A 11 -8.43 11.15 -14.65
N ARG A 12 -9.35 11.55 -15.54
CA ARG A 12 -10.77 11.19 -15.39
C ARG A 12 -11.01 9.67 -15.43
N PHE A 13 -10.29 8.95 -16.29
CA PHE A 13 -10.35 7.49 -16.35
C PHE A 13 -9.84 6.84 -15.06
N LEU A 14 -8.72 7.34 -14.53
CA LEU A 14 -8.17 6.88 -13.25
C LEU A 14 -9.12 7.16 -12.09
N GLU A 15 -9.67 8.37 -11.99
CA GLU A 15 -10.66 8.74 -10.98
C GLU A 15 -11.90 7.85 -11.03
N HIS A 16 -12.43 7.57 -12.22
CA HIS A 16 -13.56 6.67 -12.38
C HIS A 16 -13.24 5.26 -11.89
N ASN A 17 -12.09 4.71 -12.28
CA ASN A 17 -11.66 3.38 -11.86
C ASN A 17 -11.39 3.31 -10.35
N HIS A 18 -10.85 4.37 -9.76
CA HIS A 18 -10.68 4.47 -8.31
C HIS A 18 -12.04 4.50 -7.59
N GLY A 19 -13.00 5.28 -8.09
CA GLY A 19 -14.36 5.32 -7.57
C GLY A 19 -15.06 3.96 -7.63
N LEU A 20 -14.94 3.25 -8.77
CA LEU A 20 -15.45 1.89 -8.91
C LEU A 20 -14.81 0.92 -7.92
N SER A 21 -13.50 1.04 -7.69
CA SER A 21 -12.78 0.20 -6.73
C SER A 21 -13.26 0.43 -5.29
N VAL A 22 -13.49 1.68 -4.90
CA VAL A 22 -14.03 2.03 -3.57
C VAL A 22 -15.46 1.51 -3.42
N LEU A 23 -16.30 1.67 -4.45
CA LEU A 23 -17.66 1.14 -4.46
C LEU A 23 -17.67 -0.39 -4.31
N PHE A 24 -16.79 -1.08 -5.03
CA PHE A 24 -16.64 -2.53 -4.91
C PHE A 24 -16.26 -2.95 -3.48
N CYS A 25 -15.29 -2.29 -2.86
CA CYS A 25 -14.90 -2.56 -1.47
C CYS A 25 -16.06 -2.32 -0.47
N ALA A 26 -16.85 -1.27 -0.70
CA ALA A 26 -18.02 -0.98 0.14
C ALA A 26 -19.09 -2.06 0.02
N LEU A 27 -19.42 -2.47 -1.22
CA LEU A 27 -20.38 -3.54 -1.48
C LEU A 27 -19.91 -4.88 -0.89
N LEU A 28 -18.63 -5.23 -1.08
CA LEU A 28 -18.05 -6.44 -0.49
C LEU A 28 -18.20 -6.43 1.04
N THR A 29 -17.91 -5.29 1.69
CA THR A 29 -18.05 -5.16 3.14
C THR A 29 -19.51 -5.35 3.59
N LEU A 30 -20.45 -4.69 2.90
CA LEU A 30 -21.89 -4.81 3.18
C LEU A 30 -22.40 -6.25 3.02
N CYS A 31 -21.91 -6.98 2.02
CA CYS A 31 -22.27 -8.39 1.82
C CYS A 31 -21.90 -9.27 3.02
N TRP A 32 -20.88 -8.92 3.79
CA TRP A 32 -20.45 -9.70 4.96
C TRP A 32 -20.98 -9.15 6.29
N THR A 33 -21.28 -7.86 6.39
CA THR A 33 -21.77 -7.23 7.64
C THR A 33 -23.29 -7.27 7.79
N LEU A 34 -24.04 -7.27 6.68
CA LEU A 34 -25.51 -7.26 6.72
C LEU A 34 -26.16 -8.60 7.10
N PRO A 35 -25.71 -9.77 6.64
CA PRO A 35 -26.41 -11.03 6.94
C PRO A 35 -26.59 -11.28 8.45
N PRO A 36 -25.57 -11.07 9.30
CA PRO A 36 -25.74 -11.27 10.74
C PRO A 36 -26.70 -10.28 11.42
N LEU A 37 -26.94 -9.11 10.82
CA LEU A 37 -27.93 -8.15 11.32
C LEU A 37 -29.36 -8.70 11.21
N PHE A 38 -29.62 -9.53 10.20
CA PHE A 38 -30.90 -10.19 9.97
C PHE A 38 -30.93 -11.63 10.52
N ASN A 39 -29.95 -12.02 11.37
CA ASN A 39 -29.76 -13.38 11.88
C ASN A 39 -29.58 -14.45 10.78
N ILE A 40 -29.05 -14.05 9.62
CA ILE A 40 -28.77 -14.94 8.50
C ILE A 40 -27.30 -15.37 8.58
N GLY A 41 -27.06 -16.67 8.69
CA GLY A 41 -25.72 -17.25 8.79
C GLY A 41 -25.18 -17.18 10.22
N ASN A 42 -25.03 -15.99 10.80
CA ASN A 42 -24.58 -15.80 12.19
C ASN A 42 -25.35 -14.66 12.89
N THR A 43 -25.04 -14.38 14.15
CA THR A 43 -25.66 -13.32 14.96
C THR A 43 -24.60 -12.45 15.64
N TYR A 44 -24.91 -11.18 15.87
CA TYR A 44 -24.10 -10.29 16.70
C TYR A 44 -24.45 -10.48 18.18
N ILE A 45 -23.46 -10.81 18.99
CA ILE A 45 -23.59 -10.98 20.45
C ILE A 45 -22.52 -10.16 21.19
N SER A 46 -22.72 -9.97 22.50
CA SER A 46 -21.69 -9.39 23.36
C SER A 46 -20.51 -10.37 23.50
N GLU A 47 -19.29 -9.90 23.27
CA GLU A 47 -18.08 -10.71 23.31
C GLU A 47 -17.25 -10.45 24.60
N GLY A 48 -16.62 -11.50 25.11
CA GLY A 48 -15.61 -11.42 26.17
C GLY A 48 -16.18 -10.90 27.49
N LEU A 49 -15.71 -9.74 27.94
CA LEU A 49 -16.16 -9.07 29.17
C LEU A 49 -17.54 -8.39 29.04
N GLY A 50 -18.13 -8.34 27.85
CA GLY A 50 -19.51 -7.86 27.65
C GLY A 50 -19.68 -6.38 27.34
N PHE A 51 -18.62 -5.57 27.31
CA PHE A 51 -18.70 -4.14 26.96
C PHE A 51 -18.63 -3.86 25.43
N HIS A 52 -18.45 -4.89 24.61
CA HIS A 52 -18.41 -4.76 23.15
C HIS A 52 -19.13 -5.91 22.47
N CYS A 53 -19.59 -5.66 21.24
CA CYS A 53 -20.26 -6.67 20.43
C CYS A 53 -19.34 -7.18 19.30
N SER A 54 -19.55 -8.42 18.92
CA SER A 54 -18.93 -9.07 17.76
C SER A 54 -19.80 -10.22 17.26
N LEU A 55 -19.32 -10.95 16.26
CA LEU A 55 -19.96 -12.18 15.79
C LEU A 55 -19.92 -13.26 16.87
N ASP A 56 -20.93 -14.13 16.89
CA ASP A 56 -20.90 -15.31 17.76
C ASP A 56 -19.91 -16.34 17.24
N TRP A 57 -18.70 -16.36 17.81
CA TRP A 57 -17.64 -17.32 17.49
C TRP A 57 -17.83 -18.69 18.15
N ASN A 58 -18.75 -18.81 19.11
CA ASN A 58 -18.96 -20.02 19.90
C ASN A 58 -20.16 -20.84 19.38
N ASN A 59 -20.97 -20.27 18.50
CA ASN A 59 -22.11 -20.97 17.91
C ASN A 59 -21.65 -22.20 17.11
N SER A 60 -22.12 -23.37 17.55
CA SER A 60 -21.77 -24.65 16.94
C SER A 60 -22.67 -25.03 15.76
N ALA A 61 -23.65 -24.21 15.41
CA ALA A 61 -24.50 -24.42 14.25
C ALA A 61 -23.68 -24.44 12.94
N PHE A 62 -24.04 -25.36 12.04
CA PHE A 62 -23.36 -25.54 10.75
C PHE A 62 -23.34 -24.26 9.90
N HIS A 63 -24.48 -23.55 9.83
CA HIS A 63 -24.60 -22.29 9.09
C HIS A 63 -23.64 -21.20 9.61
N SER A 64 -23.51 -21.08 10.94
CA SER A 64 -22.65 -20.09 11.58
C SER A 64 -21.17 -20.42 11.40
N ARG A 65 -20.78 -21.69 11.54
CA ARG A 65 -19.39 -22.11 11.29
C ARG A 65 -18.96 -21.90 9.84
N ILE A 66 -19.80 -22.27 8.87
CA ILE A 66 -19.50 -22.02 7.44
C ILE A 66 -19.41 -20.52 7.16
N PHE A 67 -20.34 -19.72 7.70
CA PHE A 67 -20.31 -18.28 7.55
C PHE A 67 -18.98 -17.69 8.06
N ILE A 68 -18.58 -18.05 9.29
CA ILE A 68 -17.33 -17.56 9.89
C ILE A 68 -16.09 -18.03 9.10
N LEU A 69 -16.01 -19.31 8.74
CA LEU A 69 -14.88 -19.84 7.97
C LEU A 69 -14.77 -19.14 6.61
N SER A 70 -15.90 -18.92 5.93
CA SER A 70 -15.93 -18.18 4.67
C SER A 70 -15.51 -16.72 4.86
N LEU A 71 -15.92 -16.07 5.94
CA LEU A 71 -15.50 -14.71 6.29
C LEU A 71 -13.98 -14.63 6.50
N LEU A 72 -13.39 -15.55 7.27
CA LEU A 72 -11.94 -15.59 7.50
C LEU A 72 -11.17 -15.87 6.20
N ILE A 73 -11.63 -16.79 5.36
CA ILE A 73 -10.96 -17.10 4.09
C ILE A 73 -11.05 -15.92 3.13
N CYS A 74 -12.25 -15.38 2.89
CA CYS A 74 -12.48 -14.36 1.86
C CYS A 74 -12.03 -12.96 2.27
N ASN A 75 -12.23 -12.56 3.53
CA ASN A 75 -11.93 -11.18 3.97
C ASN A 75 -10.59 -11.06 4.68
N TYR A 76 -10.10 -12.12 5.33
CA TYR A 76 -8.81 -12.08 6.00
C TYR A 76 -7.71 -12.68 5.11
N PHE A 77 -7.71 -13.98 4.85
CA PHE A 77 -6.59 -14.65 4.17
C PHE A 77 -6.43 -14.26 2.70
N PHE A 78 -7.53 -14.20 1.94
CA PHE A 78 -7.48 -13.86 0.52
C PHE A 78 -7.02 -12.41 0.30
N ILE A 79 -7.62 -11.45 1.02
CA ILE A 79 -7.23 -10.04 0.96
C ILE A 79 -5.79 -9.88 1.43
N LEU A 80 -5.40 -10.56 2.51
CA LEU A 80 -4.04 -10.51 3.03
C LEU A 80 -3.02 -11.03 2.02
N PHE A 81 -3.30 -12.16 1.38
CA PHE A 81 -2.44 -12.72 0.33
C PHE A 81 -2.25 -11.73 -0.82
N PHE A 82 -3.34 -11.14 -1.32
CA PHE A 82 -3.28 -10.17 -2.41
C PHE A 82 -2.50 -8.91 -2.00
N LEU A 83 -2.74 -8.42 -0.78
CA LEU A 83 -2.07 -7.25 -0.23
C LEU A 83 -0.56 -7.46 -0.08
N ILE A 84 -0.13 -8.61 0.45
CA ILE A 84 1.29 -8.97 0.55
C ILE A 84 1.89 -9.13 -0.84
N TYR A 85 1.24 -9.88 -1.73
CA TYR A 85 1.72 -10.15 -3.09
C TYR A 85 1.97 -8.85 -3.87
N THR A 86 0.99 -7.95 -3.87
CA THR A 86 1.08 -6.65 -4.56
C THR A 86 2.19 -5.78 -3.97
N ASN A 87 2.27 -5.66 -2.64
CA ASN A 87 3.31 -4.88 -1.97
C ASN A 87 4.72 -5.42 -2.27
N LEU A 88 4.90 -6.75 -2.25
CA LEU A 88 6.18 -7.37 -2.61
C LEU A 88 6.56 -7.07 -4.06
N ARG A 89 5.62 -7.24 -5.00
CA ARG A 89 5.87 -6.96 -6.42
C ARG A 89 6.23 -5.50 -6.67
N ILE A 90 5.53 -4.56 -6.04
CA ILE A 90 5.82 -3.13 -6.13
C ILE A 90 7.22 -2.84 -5.56
N TYR A 91 7.51 -3.37 -4.37
CA TYR A 91 8.81 -3.19 -3.73
C TYR A 91 9.97 -3.67 -4.60
N PHE A 92 9.90 -4.91 -5.09
CA PHE A 92 10.94 -5.48 -5.95
C PHE A 92 11.07 -4.69 -7.26
N ARG A 93 9.95 -4.31 -7.87
CA ARG A 93 9.97 -3.52 -9.11
C ARG A 93 10.67 -2.18 -8.92
N ILE A 94 10.34 -1.45 -7.85
CA ILE A 94 10.96 -0.17 -7.53
C ILE A 94 12.45 -0.34 -7.21
N ARG A 95 12.83 -1.39 -6.47
CA ARG A 95 14.24 -1.70 -6.17
C ARG A 95 15.06 -1.92 -7.43
N THR A 96 14.58 -2.74 -8.37
CA THR A 96 15.26 -2.99 -9.65
C THR A 96 15.40 -1.70 -10.46
N LEU A 97 14.35 -0.87 -10.52
CA LEU A 97 14.42 0.41 -11.24
C LEU A 97 15.46 1.35 -10.62
N LEU A 98 15.46 1.51 -9.29
CA LEU A 98 16.43 2.36 -8.60
C LEU A 98 17.87 1.89 -8.78
N GLN A 99 18.11 0.58 -8.84
CA GLN A 99 19.45 0.04 -9.14
C GLN A 99 19.91 0.41 -10.56
N ASN A 100 19.01 0.31 -11.55
CA ASN A 100 19.32 0.68 -12.94
C ASN A 100 19.68 2.16 -13.09
N TYR A 101 19.02 3.06 -12.33
CA TYR A 101 19.38 4.48 -12.34
C TYR A 101 20.72 4.77 -11.65
N LYS A 102 21.06 4.08 -10.55
CA LYS A 102 22.35 4.26 -9.85
C LYS A 102 23.56 3.89 -10.71
N LEU A 103 23.45 2.85 -11.53
CA LEU A 103 24.53 2.43 -12.43
C LEU A 103 24.74 3.42 -13.59
N PHE A 104 23.74 4.25 -13.93
CA PHE A 104 23.80 5.22 -15.02
C PHE A 104 24.47 6.56 -14.64
N ASP A 105 24.48 6.93 -13.36
CA ASP A 105 25.05 8.20 -12.86
C ASP A 105 26.58 8.28 -13.07
N CYS A 106 27.32 7.16 -13.12
CA CYS A 106 28.78 7.19 -13.36
C CYS A 106 29.19 7.31 -14.84
N SER A 107 28.27 7.08 -15.78
CA SER A 107 28.56 7.14 -17.23
C SER A 107 28.04 8.41 -17.93
N SER A 108 27.33 9.28 -17.20
CA SER A 108 26.62 10.43 -17.77
C SER A 108 27.28 11.79 -17.52
N VAL A 109 28.40 11.85 -16.79
CA VAL A 109 29.26 13.03 -16.81
C VAL A 109 30.10 12.97 -18.09
N PRO A 110 29.92 13.87 -19.06
CA PRO A 110 30.77 13.90 -20.24
C PRO A 110 32.20 14.26 -19.78
N THR A 111 33.16 13.37 -20.02
CA THR A 111 34.60 13.62 -19.83
C THR A 111 35.06 14.88 -20.58
N SER A 112 34.30 15.31 -21.61
CA SER A 112 34.52 16.55 -22.35
C SER A 112 34.31 17.83 -21.53
N LEU A 113 33.60 17.78 -20.40
CA LEU A 113 33.45 18.93 -19.49
C LEU A 113 34.66 19.10 -18.55
N TYR A 114 35.41 18.01 -18.31
CA TYR A 114 36.65 18.04 -17.53
C TYR A 114 37.85 18.52 -18.37
N CYS A 115 37.86 18.27 -19.68
CA CYS A 115 38.96 18.61 -20.57
C CYS A 115 38.93 20.02 -21.20
N SER A 116 37.93 20.86 -20.93
CA SER A 116 37.86 22.19 -21.58
C SER A 116 38.49 23.33 -20.78
N ILE A 117 39.12 23.07 -19.63
CA ILE A 117 39.72 24.13 -18.80
C ILE A 117 41.19 24.42 -19.18
N ASN A 118 41.88 23.52 -19.89
CA ASN A 118 43.31 23.73 -20.20
C ASN A 118 43.61 23.83 -21.71
N ASN A 119 43.77 25.10 -22.13
CA ASN A 119 44.68 25.62 -23.17
C ASN A 119 44.24 25.70 -24.66
N THR A 120 43.99 26.96 -25.08
CA THR A 120 44.43 27.67 -26.30
C THR A 120 44.14 27.13 -27.73
N THR A 121 43.25 27.86 -28.44
CA THR A 121 43.13 28.11 -29.91
C THR A 121 42.38 27.09 -30.82
N PRO A 122 42.00 27.41 -32.08
CA PRO A 122 40.64 27.83 -32.45
C PRO A 122 40.01 26.94 -33.55
N ALA A 123 38.86 26.30 -33.29
CA ALA A 123 38.10 25.63 -34.35
C ALA A 123 36.59 25.64 -34.06
N CYS A 124 36.01 26.83 -34.04
CA CYS A 124 34.55 27.01 -34.03
C CYS A 124 34.02 26.90 -35.47
N ARG A 125 33.80 25.67 -35.95
CA ARG A 125 33.02 25.40 -37.18
C ARG A 125 32.32 24.03 -37.14
N LEU A 126 31.76 23.67 -35.97
CA LEU A 126 31.05 22.41 -35.70
C LEU A 126 29.88 22.62 -34.70
N THR A 127 29.20 23.77 -34.75
CA THR A 127 28.37 24.22 -33.62
C THR A 127 26.87 23.93 -33.67
N ASP A 128 26.30 23.36 -34.74
CA ASP A 128 24.87 23.00 -34.68
C ASP A 128 24.65 21.57 -34.19
N SER A 129 25.43 20.60 -34.68
CA SER A 129 25.27 19.19 -34.34
C SER A 129 25.77 18.84 -32.93
N PHE A 130 26.84 19.51 -32.45
CA PHE A 130 27.35 19.32 -31.09
C PHE A 130 26.47 20.02 -30.04
N ALA A 131 26.01 21.25 -30.29
CA ALA A 131 25.09 21.97 -29.40
C ALA A 131 23.69 21.30 -29.34
N LEU A 132 23.18 20.79 -30.48
CA LEU A 132 21.96 19.97 -30.48
C LEU A 132 22.15 18.63 -29.76
N ARG A 133 23.37 18.08 -29.73
CA ARG A 133 23.69 16.83 -29.02
C ARG A 133 23.83 17.08 -27.52
N THR A 134 24.47 18.16 -27.07
CA THR A 134 24.50 18.56 -25.65
C THR A 134 23.11 18.92 -25.15
N HIS A 135 22.32 19.70 -25.90
CA HIS A 135 20.94 20.03 -25.54
C HIS A 135 20.00 18.80 -25.51
N ARG A 136 20.16 17.84 -26.44
CA ARG A 136 19.42 16.55 -26.39
C ARG A 136 19.84 15.69 -25.22
N LEU A 137 21.12 15.71 -24.85
CA LEU A 137 21.61 15.01 -23.66
C LEU A 137 21.07 15.65 -22.38
N ASP A 138 21.07 16.98 -22.28
CA ASP A 138 20.53 17.74 -21.14
C ASP A 138 19.03 17.52 -20.95
N THR A 139 18.25 17.56 -22.04
CA THR A 139 16.81 17.26 -21.98
C THR A 139 16.53 15.80 -21.61
N SER A 140 17.32 14.84 -22.13
CA SER A 140 17.20 13.43 -21.74
C SER A 140 17.62 13.16 -20.29
N PHE A 141 18.62 13.87 -19.78
CA PHE A 141 19.10 13.81 -18.41
C PHE A 141 18.07 14.42 -17.45
N GLY A 142 17.52 15.58 -17.78
CA GLY A 142 16.42 16.21 -17.03
C GLY A 142 15.19 15.31 -16.92
N GLN A 143 14.78 14.65 -18.02
CA GLN A 143 13.69 13.66 -17.98
C GLN A 143 13.99 12.47 -17.06
N ARG A 144 15.24 11.97 -17.07
CA ARG A 144 15.67 10.86 -16.20
C ARG A 144 15.70 11.26 -14.73
N LEU A 145 16.17 12.48 -14.43
CA LEU A 145 16.18 13.02 -13.07
C LEU A 145 14.76 13.16 -12.52
N ASN A 146 13.81 13.68 -13.32
CA ASN A 146 12.40 13.77 -12.94
C ASN A 146 11.80 12.39 -12.65
N ARG A 147 12.11 11.38 -13.49
CA ARG A 147 11.66 9.99 -13.24
C ARG A 147 12.28 9.40 -11.98
N LEU A 148 13.54 9.68 -11.68
CA LEU A 148 14.18 9.23 -10.45
C LEU A 148 13.57 9.89 -9.21
N GLN A 149 13.23 11.18 -9.29
CA GLN A 149 12.52 11.89 -8.22
C GLN A 149 11.14 11.26 -7.99
N LEU A 150 10.38 11.01 -9.06
CA LEU A 150 9.09 10.31 -8.98
C LEU A 150 9.24 8.90 -8.37
N LEU A 151 10.21 8.10 -8.81
CA LEU A 151 10.44 6.76 -8.25
C LEU A 151 10.84 6.78 -6.77
N LYS A 152 11.57 7.80 -6.31
CA LYS A 152 11.88 7.99 -4.88
C LYS A 152 10.64 8.38 -4.06
N VAL A 153 9.66 9.00 -4.69
CA VAL A 153 8.34 9.30 -4.11
C VAL A 153 7.49 8.02 -4.07
N ASP A 154 7.41 7.28 -5.17
CA ASP A 154 6.71 5.98 -5.22
C ASP A 154 7.28 4.97 -4.22
N GLN A 155 8.62 4.91 -4.09
CA GLN A 155 9.28 4.05 -3.09
C GLN A 155 8.86 4.42 -1.66
N HIS A 156 8.67 5.70 -1.40
CA HIS A 156 8.26 6.18 -0.09
C HIS A 156 6.82 5.77 0.21
N TYR A 157 5.89 5.97 -0.74
CA TYR A 157 4.53 5.49 -0.60
C TYR A 157 4.46 3.97 -0.45
N ALA A 158 5.21 3.21 -1.26
CA ALA A 158 5.29 1.76 -1.12
C ALA A 158 5.82 1.32 0.26
N ARG A 159 6.77 2.06 0.84
CA ARG A 159 7.26 1.80 2.21
C ARG A 159 6.18 2.08 3.25
N ILE A 160 5.45 3.20 3.12
CA ILE A 160 4.34 3.53 4.03
C ILE A 160 3.30 2.42 4.00
N THR A 161 2.87 2.01 2.80
CA THR A 161 1.89 0.93 2.64
C THR A 161 2.40 -0.37 3.28
N ALA A 162 3.65 -0.76 3.06
CA ALA A 162 4.22 -1.97 3.68
C ALA A 162 4.20 -1.92 5.22
N ILE A 163 4.45 -0.75 5.82
CA ILE A 163 4.35 -0.57 7.29
C ILE A 163 2.89 -0.73 7.75
N MET A 164 1.94 -0.10 7.05
CA MET A 164 0.51 -0.22 7.36
C MET A 164 0.01 -1.67 7.26
N VAL A 165 0.43 -2.40 6.21
CA VAL A 165 0.09 -3.83 6.05
C VAL A 165 0.64 -4.66 7.19
N THR A 166 1.90 -4.43 7.57
CA THR A 166 2.54 -5.16 8.68
C THR A 166 1.81 -4.91 10.00
N GLN A 167 1.44 -3.65 10.27
CA GLN A 167 0.68 -3.28 11.45
C GLN A 167 -0.74 -3.91 11.46
N PHE A 168 -1.41 -3.99 10.31
CA PHE A 168 -2.69 -4.68 10.20
C PHE A 168 -2.57 -6.16 10.58
N ILE A 169 -1.56 -6.86 10.05
CA ILE A 169 -1.30 -8.28 10.36
C ILE A 169 -1.07 -8.47 11.86
N ILE A 170 -0.21 -7.63 12.46
CA ILE A 170 0.12 -7.73 13.89
C ILE A 170 -1.12 -7.50 14.76
N ALA A 171 -1.98 -6.55 14.40
CA ALA A 171 -3.16 -6.22 15.19
C ALA A 171 -4.29 -7.27 15.04
N TRP A 172 -4.52 -7.79 13.83
CA TRP A 172 -5.65 -8.66 13.53
C TRP A 172 -5.35 -10.16 13.66
N SER A 173 -4.10 -10.60 13.49
CA SER A 173 -3.75 -12.03 13.57
C SER A 173 -4.08 -12.67 14.93
N PRO A 174 -3.80 -12.03 16.08
CA PRO A 174 -4.13 -12.61 17.38
C PRO A 174 -5.63 -12.87 17.53
N TYR A 175 -6.46 -11.93 17.07
CA TYR A 175 -7.92 -12.07 17.11
C TYR A 175 -8.40 -13.17 16.18
N ALA A 176 -7.97 -13.17 14.91
CA ALA A 176 -8.32 -14.20 13.95
C ALA A 176 -7.93 -15.61 14.43
N PHE A 177 -6.78 -15.74 15.09
CA PHE A 177 -6.32 -17.00 15.67
C PHE A 177 -7.21 -17.47 16.83
N VAL A 178 -7.52 -16.60 17.79
CA VAL A 178 -8.43 -16.92 18.91
C VAL A 178 -9.82 -17.30 18.39
N SER A 179 -10.36 -16.55 17.43
CA SER A 179 -11.64 -16.87 16.79
C SER A 179 -11.62 -18.24 16.09
N LEU A 180 -10.54 -18.60 15.41
CA LEU A 180 -10.40 -19.91 14.76
C LEU A 180 -10.33 -21.06 15.78
N LEU A 181 -9.68 -20.83 16.92
CA LEU A 181 -9.61 -21.81 18.00
C LEU A 181 -10.99 -22.09 18.63
N ASN A 182 -11.82 -21.05 18.76
CA ASN A 182 -13.19 -21.18 19.27
C ASN A 182 -14.05 -22.09 18.38
N ILE A 183 -13.89 -22.02 17.05
CA ILE A 183 -14.64 -22.87 16.10
C ILE A 183 -14.35 -24.36 16.32
N ASN A 184 -13.10 -24.69 16.66
CA ASN A 184 -12.66 -26.08 16.82
C ASN A 184 -13.07 -26.70 18.16
N GLY A 185 -13.65 -25.92 19.09
CA GLY A 185 -14.13 -26.42 20.39
C GLY A 185 -13.05 -26.98 21.31
N ARG A 186 -11.76 -26.64 21.08
CA ARG A 186 -10.63 -27.25 21.80
C ARG A 186 -10.19 -26.51 23.06
N PHE A 187 -10.80 -25.38 23.40
CA PHE A 187 -10.36 -24.51 24.50
C PHE A 187 -11.44 -24.31 25.58
N GLU A 188 -11.54 -25.27 26.50
CA GLU A 188 -12.44 -25.26 27.68
C GLU A 188 -11.93 -24.38 28.86
N PHE A 189 -11.14 -23.34 28.62
CA PHE A 189 -10.62 -22.42 29.67
C PHE A 189 -11.46 -21.14 29.77
N ILE A 190 -12.72 -21.29 30.19
CA ILE A 190 -13.80 -20.29 30.10
C ILE A 190 -13.42 -18.88 30.62
N ARG A 191 -12.63 -18.74 31.69
CA ARG A 191 -12.24 -17.42 32.26
C ARG A 191 -11.06 -16.74 31.55
N GLN A 192 -10.05 -17.50 31.13
CA GLN A 192 -8.89 -16.94 30.40
C GLN A 192 -9.26 -16.56 28.96
N GLN A 193 -10.20 -17.28 28.35
CA GLN A 193 -10.69 -17.03 27.00
C GLN A 193 -11.38 -15.65 26.87
N GLN A 194 -12.19 -15.24 27.85
CA GLN A 194 -12.93 -13.97 27.78
C GLN A 194 -12.02 -12.73 27.77
N ILE A 195 -10.97 -12.72 28.60
CA ILE A 195 -10.01 -11.62 28.66
C ILE A 195 -9.17 -11.59 27.40
N LEU A 196 -8.66 -12.75 26.97
CA LEU A 196 -7.81 -12.85 25.79
C LEU A 196 -8.55 -12.40 24.52
N SER A 197 -9.78 -12.87 24.30
CA SER A 197 -10.60 -12.45 23.15
C SER A 197 -10.87 -10.94 23.19
N SER A 198 -11.17 -10.39 24.38
CA SER A 198 -11.40 -8.95 24.54
C SER A 198 -10.16 -8.11 24.21
N VAL A 199 -8.98 -8.52 24.71
CA VAL A 199 -7.71 -7.82 24.45
C VAL A 199 -7.35 -7.87 22.98
N CYS A 200 -7.47 -9.04 22.34
CA CYS A 200 -7.21 -9.19 20.91
C CYS A 200 -8.20 -8.39 20.05
N ALA A 201 -9.49 -8.39 20.39
CA ALA A 201 -10.52 -7.60 19.70
C ALA A 201 -10.25 -6.10 19.82
N LEU A 202 -9.83 -5.63 20.99
CA LEU A 202 -9.49 -4.22 21.20
C LEU A 202 -8.22 -3.83 20.44
N LEU A 203 -7.18 -4.68 20.43
CA LEU A 203 -5.97 -4.45 19.64
C LEU A 203 -6.30 -4.31 18.14
N ALA A 204 -7.16 -5.19 17.63
CA ALA A 204 -7.65 -5.13 16.26
C ALA A 204 -8.44 -3.83 15.99
N LYS A 205 -9.28 -3.37 16.92
CA LYS A 205 -10.04 -2.10 16.79
C LYS A 205 -9.14 -0.85 16.83
N LEU A 206 -8.09 -0.88 17.66
CA LEU A 206 -7.10 0.22 17.77
C LEU A 206 -6.23 0.35 16.51
N SER A 207 -6.16 -0.70 15.68
CA SER A 207 -5.38 -0.72 14.43
C SER A 207 -5.74 0.43 13.49
N ILE A 208 -6.98 0.93 13.54
CA ILE A 208 -7.49 2.00 12.69
C ILE A 208 -6.81 3.35 13.02
N ILE A 209 -6.52 3.59 14.29
CA ILE A 209 -5.88 4.84 14.77
C ILE A 209 -4.41 4.90 14.36
N LEU A 210 -3.75 3.74 14.23
CA LEU A 210 -2.34 3.66 13.85
C LEU A 210 -2.10 4.10 12.40
N ASN A 211 -3.08 3.95 11.50
CA ASN A 211 -2.94 4.32 10.08
C ASN A 211 -2.61 5.82 9.88
N PRO A 212 -3.40 6.79 10.36
CA PRO A 212 -3.05 8.21 10.31
C PRO A 212 -1.71 8.52 10.99
N LEU A 213 -1.40 7.89 12.13
CA LEU A 213 -0.16 8.13 12.88
C LEU A 213 1.07 7.68 12.07
N ILE A 214 1.02 6.50 11.45
CA ILE A 214 2.07 6.00 10.56
C ILE A 214 2.27 6.95 9.39
N PHE A 215 1.18 7.43 8.79
CA PHE A 215 1.22 8.36 7.68
C PHE A 215 1.88 9.70 8.08
N ILE A 216 1.45 10.30 9.20
CA ILE A 216 2.00 11.57 9.70
C ILE A 216 3.48 11.42 10.06
N TYR A 217 3.84 10.38 10.81
CA TYR A 217 5.22 10.15 11.22
C TYR A 217 6.15 9.95 10.02
N THR A 218 5.70 9.17 9.04
CA THR A 218 6.51 8.86 7.87
C THR A 218 6.57 10.02 6.88
N SER A 219 5.48 10.79 6.73
CA SER A 219 5.46 11.99 5.88
C SER A 219 6.25 13.16 6.47
N LYS A 220 6.25 13.34 7.80
CA LYS A 220 7.03 14.39 8.48
C LYS A 220 8.54 14.23 8.28
N MET A 221 9.02 13.02 7.99
CA MET A 221 10.42 12.79 7.61
C MET A 221 10.80 13.38 6.23
N ARG A 222 9.85 14.01 5.51
CA ARG A 222 10.06 14.40 4.11
C ARG A 222 9.53 15.79 3.77
N SER A 223 10.33 16.81 4.08
CA SER A 223 10.21 18.16 3.47
C SER A 223 10.85 18.16 2.07
N TYR A 224 10.14 17.73 1.02
CA TYR A 224 10.49 18.15 -0.35
C TYR A 224 9.44 19.12 -0.86
N PRO A 225 9.87 20.23 -1.49
CA PRO A 225 8.94 21.09 -2.21
C PRO A 225 8.45 20.31 -3.44
N LEU A 226 7.20 19.85 -3.39
CA LEU A 226 6.46 19.53 -4.61
C LEU A 226 6.31 20.85 -5.37
N LYS A 227 7.20 21.11 -6.33
CA LYS A 227 6.88 22.11 -7.36
C LYS A 227 5.71 21.52 -8.13
N HIS A 228 4.53 22.12 -7.95
CA HIS A 228 3.38 21.90 -8.80
C HIS A 228 3.83 22.05 -10.26
N VAL A 229 3.77 20.95 -11.00
CA VAL A 229 3.91 20.91 -12.47
C VAL A 229 2.51 20.91 -13.05
#